data_AF-A0A3D3PF43-F1
#
_entry.id   AF-A0A3D3PF43-F1
#
_cell.length_a   1.000
_cell.length_b   1.000
_cell.length_c   1.000
_cell.angle_alpha   90.00
_cell.angle_beta   90.00
_cell.angle_gamma   90.00
#
_symmetry.space_group_name_H-M   'P 1'
#
loop_
_entity.id
_entity.type
_entity.pdbx_description
1 polymer ?
#
loop_
_entity_poly.entity_id
_entity_poly.type
_entity_poly.pdbx_seq_one_letter_code
_entity_poly.pdbx_strand_id
1 'polypeptide(L)'
;ILMAGWGSNNKYALLGSMRSVAQIISYEIPAGISVISAVMISQSLNLQEITITQGILSTGKINFLGVWDVKNIGGFLAWNIFQAPHLLVAYIIYFIATLAECNRAPFDIPEAESELVAGFHVEYSGLRFAFVFLAEYSMMFLLGMIGVILFLGGWNTPLPNLGSVNLAELTTGTGWGIFWIMLKTLSVVGVQMWIRWTLPRFRVDQLMSFGWKVLTPLAFACMLISGVWRLTMM
;
A
#
# COMPACT_ATOMS: atom_id res chain seq x y z
N ILE A 1 4.15 6.41 18.75
CA ILE A 1 5.51 5.85 18.94
C ILE A 1 6.41 6.77 19.76
N LEU A 2 6.55 8.07 19.43
CA LEU A 2 7.40 9.01 20.19
C LEU A 2 7.08 9.06 21.69
N MET A 3 5.81 9.29 22.05
CA MET A 3 5.37 9.35 23.45
C MET A 3 5.60 8.02 24.20
N ALA A 4 5.53 6.90 23.49
CA ALA A 4 5.82 5.60 24.08
C ALA A 4 7.33 5.45 24.38
N GLY A 5 8.20 5.90 23.47
CA GLY A 5 9.64 5.92 23.73
C GLY A 5 10.08 6.96 24.75
N TRP A 6 9.40 8.11 24.87
CA TRP A 6 9.72 9.10 25.91
C TRP A 6 9.21 8.66 27.28
N GLY A 7 7.98 8.14 27.37
CA GLY A 7 7.39 7.65 28.62
C GLY A 7 8.10 6.43 29.22
N SER A 8 8.94 5.77 28.44
CA SER A 8 9.83 4.67 28.84
C SER A 8 10.89 5.14 29.86
N ASN A 9 11.37 6.38 29.75
CA ASN A 9 12.46 6.92 30.57
C ASN A 9 13.79 6.14 30.43
N ASN A 10 14.06 5.59 29.24
CA ASN A 10 15.33 4.96 28.88
C ASN A 10 15.94 5.57 27.62
N LYS A 11 17.26 5.76 27.64
CA LYS A 11 18.03 6.32 26.53
C LYS A 11 17.87 5.51 25.24
N TYR A 12 17.90 4.18 25.31
CA TYR A 12 17.83 3.33 24.11
C TYR A 12 16.43 3.33 23.49
N ALA A 13 15.38 3.24 24.31
CA ALA A 13 14.00 3.32 23.86
C ALA A 13 13.65 4.69 23.23
N LEU A 14 14.18 5.80 23.78
CA LEU A 14 14.02 7.13 23.20
C LEU A 14 14.75 7.27 21.85
N LEU A 15 15.98 6.76 21.73
CA LEU A 15 16.70 6.79 20.46
C LEU A 15 16.01 5.91 19.41
N GLY A 16 15.48 4.75 19.80
CA GLY A 16 14.71 3.89 18.92
C GLY A 16 13.41 4.53 18.42
N SER A 17 12.67 5.20 19.30
CA SER A 17 11.44 5.90 18.91
C SER A 17 11.69 7.11 18.01
N MET A 18 12.79 7.83 18.21
CA MET A 18 13.18 8.94 17.32
C MET A 18 13.53 8.46 15.92
N ARG A 19 14.23 7.32 15.82
CA ARG A 19 14.59 6.71 14.52
C ARG A 19 13.36 6.22 13.75
N SER A 20 12.42 5.55 14.43
CA SER A 20 11.20 5.09 13.78
C SER A 20 10.27 6.23 13.36
N VAL A 21 10.18 7.29 14.15
CA VAL A 21 9.43 8.50 13.76
C VAL A 21 10.05 9.15 12.51
N ALA A 22 11.38 9.28 12.46
CA ALA A 22 12.06 9.82 11.28
C ALA A 22 11.83 8.96 10.02
N GLN A 23 11.80 7.63 10.17
CA GLN A 23 11.47 6.69 9.11
C GLN A 23 10.04 6.87 8.62
N ILE A 24 9.04 6.83 9.52
CA ILE A 24 7.62 6.94 9.16
C ILE A 24 7.38 8.22 8.37
N ILE A 25 7.89 9.35 8.85
CA ILE A 25 7.76 10.65 8.17
C ILE A 25 8.44 10.64 6.79
N SER A 26 9.59 9.98 6.66
CA SER A 26 10.32 9.93 5.39
C SER A 26 9.59 9.09 4.33
N TYR A 27 8.85 8.07 4.74
CA TYR A 27 8.12 7.17 3.85
C TYR A 27 6.66 7.58 3.59
N GLU A 28 6.10 8.46 4.43
CA GLU A 28 4.82 9.13 4.18
C GLU A 28 4.82 9.94 2.87
N ILE A 29 5.90 10.66 2.57
CA ILE A 29 6.02 11.49 1.37
C ILE A 29 5.90 10.66 0.08
N PRO A 30 6.73 9.62 -0.17
CA PRO A 30 6.61 8.81 -1.37
C PRO A 30 5.28 8.02 -1.40
N ALA A 31 4.75 7.57 -0.25
CA ALA A 31 3.43 6.95 -0.18
C ALA A 31 2.33 7.92 -0.67
N GLY A 32 2.28 9.13 -0.12
CA GLY A 32 1.30 10.14 -0.50
C GLY A 32 1.35 10.51 -1.99
N ILE A 33 2.55 10.72 -2.54
CA ILE A 33 2.72 11.04 -3.96
C ILE A 33 2.27 9.87 -4.86
N SER A 34 2.57 8.63 -4.46
CA SER A 34 2.09 7.45 -5.19
C SER A 34 0.57 7.33 -5.18
N VAL A 35 -0.11 7.67 -4.09
CA VAL A 35 -1.57 7.72 -4.02
C VAL A 35 -2.14 8.79 -4.96
N ILE A 36 -1.51 9.98 -5.02
CA ILE A 36 -1.92 11.06 -5.94
C ILE A 36 -1.89 10.58 -7.39
N SER A 37 -0.88 9.80 -7.79
CA SER A 37 -0.79 9.27 -9.16
C SER A 37 -2.01 8.42 -9.56
N ALA A 38 -2.54 7.61 -8.65
CA ALA A 38 -3.74 6.81 -8.87
C ALA A 38 -5.02 7.66 -8.87
N VAL A 39 -5.11 8.61 -7.93
CA VAL A 39 -6.25 9.53 -7.80
C VAL A 39 -6.41 10.43 -9.03
N MET A 40 -5.30 10.86 -9.64
CA MET A 40 -5.32 11.69 -10.84
C MET A 40 -6.00 11.00 -12.02
N ILE A 41 -5.89 9.67 -12.09
CA ILE A 41 -6.46 8.88 -13.19
C ILE A 41 -7.94 8.60 -12.93
N SER A 42 -8.32 8.34 -11.68
CA SER A 42 -9.72 8.14 -11.30
C SER A 42 -10.54 9.44 -11.21
N GLN A 43 -9.90 10.62 -11.20
CA GLN A 43 -10.51 11.96 -11.11
C GLN A 43 -11.44 12.19 -9.91
N SER A 44 -11.36 11.35 -8.89
CA SER A 44 -12.17 11.45 -7.69
C SER A 44 -11.35 11.07 -6.46
N LEU A 45 -11.66 11.70 -5.34
CA LEU A 45 -11.16 11.35 -4.01
C LEU A 45 -12.11 10.38 -3.27
N ASN A 46 -13.28 10.09 -3.84
CA ASN A 46 -14.22 9.16 -3.24
C ASN A 46 -13.76 7.72 -3.52
N LEU A 47 -13.34 7.01 -2.47
CA LEU A 47 -12.88 5.62 -2.53
C LEU A 47 -13.88 4.67 -3.23
N GLN A 48 -15.19 4.91 -3.06
CA GLN A 48 -16.21 4.10 -3.72
C GLN A 48 -16.25 4.36 -5.23
N GLU A 49 -16.12 5.61 -5.65
CA GLU A 49 -16.08 5.99 -7.06
C GLU A 49 -14.82 5.45 -7.74
N ILE A 50 -13.66 5.58 -7.07
CA ILE A 50 -12.40 4.97 -7.51
C ILE A 50 -12.58 3.48 -7.73
N THR A 51 -13.21 2.77 -6.80
CA THR A 51 -13.43 1.33 -6.95
C THR A 51 -14.37 1.00 -8.12
N ILE A 52 -15.46 1.75 -8.29
CA ILE A 52 -16.41 1.53 -9.40
C ILE A 52 -15.72 1.75 -10.75
N THR A 53 -14.83 2.75 -10.87
CA THR A 53 -14.08 3.01 -12.11
C THR A 53 -13.10 1.89 -12.51
N GLN A 54 -12.79 0.98 -11.60
CA GLN A 54 -11.84 -0.14 -11.79
C GLN A 54 -12.54 -1.48 -12.09
N GLY A 55 -13.81 -1.45 -12.48
CA GLY A 55 -14.63 -2.64 -12.68
C GLY A 55 -15.64 -2.51 -13.82
N ILE A 56 -16.41 -3.57 -14.04
CA ILE A 56 -17.39 -3.65 -15.15
C ILE A 56 -18.51 -2.62 -15.01
N LEU A 57 -18.83 -2.25 -13.77
CA LEU A 57 -19.83 -1.25 -13.43
C LEU A 57 -19.39 0.19 -13.76
N SER A 58 -18.17 0.37 -14.29
CA SER A 58 -17.66 1.68 -14.68
C SER A 58 -18.45 2.28 -15.84
N THR A 59 -18.85 3.54 -15.67
CA THR A 59 -19.50 4.33 -16.73
C THR A 59 -18.49 4.72 -17.83
N GLY A 60 -17.21 4.86 -17.49
CA GLY A 60 -16.14 5.25 -18.42
C GLY A 60 -15.57 4.10 -19.25
N LYS A 61 -14.72 4.44 -20.24
CA LYS A 61 -13.89 3.45 -20.96
C LYS A 61 -12.71 3.05 -20.08
N ILE A 62 -12.42 1.76 -19.99
CA ILE A 62 -11.26 1.24 -19.25
C ILE A 62 -10.29 0.63 -20.25
N ASN A 63 -9.19 1.33 -20.49
CA ASN A 63 -8.15 0.85 -21.39
C ASN A 63 -7.06 0.13 -20.59
N PHE A 64 -6.75 -1.12 -20.96
CA PHE A 64 -5.57 -1.82 -20.47
C PHE A 64 -4.32 -1.24 -21.14
N LEU A 65 -3.40 -0.75 -20.30
CA LEU A 65 -2.17 -0.06 -20.69
C LEU A 65 -2.38 1.09 -21.70
N GLY A 66 -3.59 1.64 -21.78
CA GLY A 66 -3.99 2.67 -22.74
C GLY A 66 -4.30 2.19 -24.16
N VAL A 67 -4.23 0.89 -24.47
CA VAL A 67 -4.36 0.39 -25.86
C VAL A 67 -5.66 -0.37 -26.10
N TRP A 68 -6.06 -1.26 -25.17
CA TRP A 68 -7.19 -2.19 -25.40
C TRP A 68 -8.35 -1.88 -24.47
N ASP A 69 -9.57 -1.75 -24.98
CA ASP A 69 -10.75 -1.57 -24.12
C ASP A 69 -11.13 -2.90 -23.46
N VAL A 70 -11.04 -2.95 -22.14
CA VAL A 70 -11.25 -4.16 -21.34
C VAL A 70 -12.51 -4.04 -20.47
N LYS A 71 -13.35 -3.03 -20.72
CA LYS A 71 -14.61 -2.85 -19.97
C LYS A 71 -15.48 -4.12 -19.95
N ASN A 72 -15.65 -4.76 -21.11
CA ASN A 72 -16.54 -5.92 -21.25
C ASN A 72 -15.94 -7.21 -20.67
N ILE A 73 -14.61 -7.30 -20.60
CA ILE A 73 -13.89 -8.44 -20.05
C ILE A 73 -13.78 -8.31 -18.52
N GLY A 74 -13.57 -7.09 -18.00
CA GLY A 74 -13.43 -6.86 -16.57
C GLY A 74 -12.29 -7.67 -15.92
N GLY A 75 -12.39 -7.88 -14.61
CA GLY A 75 -11.41 -8.66 -13.84
C GLY A 75 -10.13 -7.88 -13.52
N PHE A 76 -9.04 -8.62 -13.30
CA PHE A 76 -7.73 -8.06 -12.94
C PHE A 76 -7.17 -7.06 -13.97
N LEU A 77 -7.58 -7.17 -15.24
CA LEU A 77 -7.15 -6.29 -16.31
C LEU A 77 -7.74 -4.87 -16.21
N ALA A 78 -8.86 -4.70 -15.49
CA ALA A 78 -9.52 -3.41 -15.32
C ALA A 78 -8.99 -2.60 -14.12
N TRP A 79 -8.13 -3.21 -13.30
CA TRP A 79 -7.59 -2.58 -12.10
C TRP A 79 -6.66 -1.41 -12.44
N ASN A 80 -6.60 -0.43 -11.52
CA ASN A 80 -5.79 0.76 -11.70
C ASN A 80 -4.33 0.42 -11.99
N ILE A 81 -3.75 -0.63 -11.39
CA ILE A 81 -2.35 -1.06 -11.66
C ILE A 81 -2.06 -1.22 -13.15
N PHE A 82 -3.03 -1.69 -13.93
CA PHE A 82 -2.83 -2.03 -15.34
C PHE A 82 -3.42 -1.00 -16.31
N GLN A 83 -4.06 0.06 -15.83
CA GLN A 83 -4.57 1.12 -16.71
C GLN A 83 -3.44 1.89 -17.41
N ALA A 84 -2.33 2.08 -16.70
CA ALA A 84 -1.15 2.72 -17.24
C ALA A 84 0.13 2.02 -16.73
N PRO A 85 1.17 1.88 -17.58
CA PRO A 85 2.39 1.14 -17.21
C PRO A 85 3.13 1.75 -16.00
N HIS A 86 3.01 3.06 -15.79
CA HIS A 86 3.65 3.76 -14.67
C HIS A 86 2.93 3.54 -13.33
N LEU A 87 1.65 3.16 -13.32
CA LEU A 87 0.91 2.90 -12.07
C LEU A 87 1.37 1.63 -11.37
N LEU A 88 1.89 0.65 -12.12
CA LEU A 88 2.56 -0.50 -11.54
C LEU A 88 3.77 -0.06 -10.71
N VAL A 89 4.56 0.88 -11.24
CA VAL A 89 5.69 1.47 -10.50
C VAL A 89 5.19 2.24 -9.28
N ALA A 90 4.12 3.02 -9.41
CA ALA A 90 3.51 3.74 -8.29
C ALA A 90 3.01 2.78 -7.19
N TYR A 91 2.38 1.66 -7.56
CA TYR A 91 1.95 0.64 -6.61
C TYR A 91 3.13 -0.02 -5.89
N ILE A 92 4.24 -0.31 -6.59
CA ILE A 92 5.46 -0.82 -5.96
C ILE A 92 6.01 0.19 -4.95
N ILE A 93 6.04 1.48 -5.30
CA ILE A 93 6.48 2.55 -4.38
C ILE A 93 5.55 2.60 -3.15
N TYR A 94 4.23 2.61 -3.36
CA TYR A 94 3.24 2.57 -2.28
C TYR A 94 3.44 1.36 -1.36
N PHE A 95 3.62 0.18 -1.95
CA PHE A 95 3.79 -1.07 -1.22
C PHE A 95 5.10 -1.09 -0.41
N ILE A 96 6.20 -0.61 -0.97
CA ILE A 96 7.47 -0.48 -0.24
C ILE A 96 7.35 0.57 0.88
N ALA A 97 6.65 1.67 0.64
CA ALA A 97 6.49 2.72 1.63
C ALA A 97 5.61 2.27 2.81
N THR A 98 4.50 1.59 2.54
CA THR A 98 3.65 1.00 3.59
C THR A 98 4.37 -0.10 4.37
N LEU A 99 5.24 -0.90 3.73
CA LEU A 99 6.12 -1.84 4.44
C LEU A 99 7.03 -1.13 5.44
N ALA A 100 7.62 0.00 5.04
CA ALA A 100 8.47 0.80 5.93
C ALA A 100 7.66 1.49 7.03
N GLU A 101 6.44 1.94 6.74
CA GLU A 101 5.56 2.60 7.72
C GLU A 101 5.05 1.63 8.80
N CYS A 102 4.74 0.39 8.42
CA CYS A 102 4.35 -0.67 9.36
C CYS A 102 5.50 -1.17 10.25
N ASN A 103 6.72 -0.63 10.09
CA ASN A 103 7.92 -1.05 10.83
C ASN A 103 8.15 -2.57 10.80
N ARG A 104 7.82 -3.25 9.69
CA ARG A 104 8.03 -4.70 9.57
C ARG A 104 9.34 -5.01 8.85
N ALA A 105 9.99 -6.10 9.25
CA ALA A 105 11.22 -6.55 8.62
C ALA A 105 10.96 -6.73 7.11
N PRO A 106 11.82 -6.19 6.22
CA PRO A 106 13.21 -5.78 6.44
C PRO A 106 13.43 -4.35 6.98
N PHE A 107 12.38 -3.59 7.25
CA PHE A 107 12.39 -2.17 7.67
C PHE A 107 12.02 -1.96 9.15
N ASP A 108 12.40 -2.92 10.00
CA ASP A 108 12.06 -2.95 11.43
C ASP A 108 13.21 -2.38 12.28
N ILE A 109 13.27 -1.05 12.30
CA ILE A 109 14.26 -0.27 13.03
C ILE A 109 13.89 -0.06 14.51
N PRO A 110 12.61 0.14 14.90
CA PRO A 110 12.27 0.30 16.31
C PRO A 110 12.41 -0.98 17.15
N GLU A 111 12.23 -2.18 16.57
CA GLU A 111 12.41 -3.44 17.31
C GLU A 111 13.81 -4.04 17.17
N ALA A 112 14.74 -3.40 16.45
CA ALA A 112 16.04 -3.96 16.10
C ALA A 112 16.86 -4.36 17.34
N GLU A 113 16.81 -5.65 17.68
CA GLU A 113 17.46 -6.27 18.85
C GLU A 113 18.98 -6.05 18.89
N SER A 114 19.62 -6.01 17.71
CA SER A 114 21.06 -5.85 17.55
C SER A 114 21.57 -4.45 17.87
N GLU A 115 20.71 -3.43 17.81
CA GLU A 115 21.11 -2.03 18.01
C GLU A 115 20.44 -1.37 19.23
N LEU A 116 19.24 -1.80 19.60
CA LEU A 116 18.40 -1.10 20.57
C LEU A 116 17.77 -2.02 21.63
N VAL A 117 18.19 -3.30 21.71
CA VAL A 117 17.67 -4.26 22.69
C VAL A 117 16.13 -4.26 22.69
N ALA A 118 15.51 -4.35 21.51
CA ALA A 118 14.04 -4.30 21.32
C ALA A 118 13.35 -2.96 21.66
N GLY A 119 14.10 -1.85 21.80
CA GLY A 119 13.55 -0.50 21.83
C GLY A 119 12.58 -0.26 22.99
N PHE A 120 11.40 0.28 22.69
CA PHE A 120 10.38 0.56 23.71
C PHE A 120 9.62 -0.69 24.16
N HIS A 121 9.76 -1.85 23.49
CA HIS A 121 9.06 -3.08 23.87
C HIS A 121 9.55 -3.69 25.20
N VAL A 122 10.76 -3.36 25.64
CA VAL A 122 11.32 -3.87 26.90
C VAL A 122 10.57 -3.36 28.13
N GLU A 123 9.90 -2.21 28.01
CA GLU A 123 9.40 -1.47 29.17
C GLU A 123 7.89 -1.51 29.30
N TYR A 124 7.19 -1.84 28.21
CA TYR A 124 5.78 -2.11 28.24
C TYR A 124 5.54 -3.61 28.47
N SER A 125 4.83 -3.95 29.53
CA SER A 125 4.44 -5.33 29.85
C SER A 125 2.93 -5.54 29.78
N GLY A 126 2.53 -6.81 29.59
CA GLY A 126 1.14 -7.25 29.64
C GLY A 126 0.23 -6.55 28.62
N LEU A 127 -0.81 -5.87 29.11
CA LEU A 127 -1.85 -5.26 28.27
C LEU A 127 -1.33 -4.11 27.40
N ARG A 128 -0.39 -3.29 27.90
CA ARG A 128 0.15 -2.14 27.15
C ARG A 128 0.94 -2.60 25.93
N PHE A 129 1.72 -3.68 26.10
CA PHE A 129 2.41 -4.35 25.01
C PHE A 129 1.42 -4.89 23.97
N ALA A 130 0.37 -5.60 24.42
CA ALA A 130 -0.64 -6.15 23.52
C ALA A 130 -1.31 -5.07 22.64
N PHE A 131 -1.61 -3.89 23.20
CA PHE A 131 -2.18 -2.78 22.42
C PHE A 131 -1.23 -2.21 21.37
N VAL A 132 0.07 -2.13 21.65
CA VAL A 132 1.08 -1.71 20.67
C VAL A 132 1.12 -2.68 19.49
N PHE A 133 1.23 -3.98 19.76
CA PHE A 133 1.26 -4.99 18.70
C PHE A 133 -0.05 -5.03 17.91
N LEU A 134 -1.19 -4.95 18.60
CA LEU A 134 -2.49 -4.88 17.94
C LEU A 134 -2.56 -3.66 17.02
N ALA A 135 -2.06 -2.50 17.45
CA ALA A 135 -2.06 -1.30 16.64
C ALA A 135 -1.19 -1.44 15.39
N GLU A 136 0.00 -2.04 15.48
CA GLU A 136 0.86 -2.28 14.32
C GLU A 136 0.21 -3.23 13.30
N TYR A 137 -0.38 -4.34 13.76
CA TYR A 137 -1.09 -5.25 12.87
C TYR A 137 -2.35 -4.62 12.28
N SER A 138 -3.03 -3.75 13.04
CA SER A 138 -4.18 -3.00 12.55
C SER A 138 -3.78 -1.99 11.47
N MET A 139 -2.64 -1.30 11.64
CA MET A 139 -2.09 -0.38 10.64
C MET A 139 -1.69 -1.12 9.36
N MET A 140 -1.07 -2.29 9.48
CA MET A 140 -0.73 -3.14 8.35
C MET A 140 -1.97 -3.55 7.54
N PHE A 141 -3.03 -3.95 8.24
CA PHE A 141 -4.31 -4.27 7.59
C PHE A 141 -4.95 -3.04 6.92
N LEU A 142 -4.96 -1.89 7.60
CA LEU A 142 -5.54 -0.64 7.10
C LEU A 142 -4.81 -0.15 5.83
N LEU A 143 -3.48 -0.06 5.87
CA LEU A 143 -2.67 0.39 4.74
C LEU A 143 -2.75 -0.59 3.55
N GLY A 144 -2.84 -1.89 3.85
CA GLY A 144 -3.15 -2.92 2.85
C GLY A 144 -4.51 -2.70 2.20
N MET A 145 -5.55 -2.41 2.98
CA MET A 145 -6.90 -2.16 2.48
C MET A 145 -6.96 -0.92 1.60
N ILE A 146 -6.29 0.17 1.98
CA ILE A 146 -6.18 1.38 1.15
C ILE A 146 -5.48 1.06 -0.19
N GLY A 147 -4.40 0.28 -0.16
CA GLY A 147 -3.72 -0.15 -1.38
C GLY A 147 -4.63 -0.98 -2.30
N VAL A 148 -5.43 -1.87 -1.71
CA VAL A 148 -6.38 -2.70 -2.45
C VAL A 148 -7.47 -1.87 -3.12
N ILE A 149 -8.00 -0.86 -2.43
CA ILE A 149 -9.04 0.04 -2.97
C ILE A 149 -8.49 0.91 -4.10
N LEU A 150 -7.31 1.51 -3.90
CA LEU A 150 -6.75 2.47 -4.86
C LEU A 150 -6.17 1.81 -6.11
N PHE A 151 -5.57 0.63 -5.97
CA PHE A 151 -4.79 0.01 -7.05
C PHE A 151 -5.38 -1.33 -7.53
N LEU A 152 -5.84 -2.20 -6.62
CA LEU A 152 -6.25 -3.58 -6.92
C LEU A 152 -7.78 -3.75 -7.10
N GLY A 153 -8.52 -2.69 -7.39
CA GLY A 153 -9.95 -2.81 -7.71
C GLY A 153 -10.87 -3.05 -6.53
N GLY A 154 -10.45 -2.84 -5.28
CA GLY A 154 -11.32 -2.92 -4.10
C GLY A 154 -12.19 -4.19 -4.07
N TRP A 155 -13.51 -4.01 -4.05
CA TRP A 155 -14.52 -5.07 -4.04
C TRP A 155 -14.82 -5.70 -5.41
N ASN A 156 -14.21 -5.20 -6.50
CA ASN A 156 -14.36 -5.78 -7.83
C ASN A 156 -13.68 -7.15 -7.90
N THR A 157 -14.22 -7.99 -8.75
CA THR A 157 -13.73 -9.36 -8.93
C THR A 157 -12.39 -9.38 -9.66
N PRO A 158 -11.48 -10.31 -9.33
CA PRO A 158 -10.26 -10.54 -10.10
C PRO A 158 -10.54 -11.35 -11.37
N LEU A 159 -11.65 -12.08 -11.43
CA LEU A 159 -11.98 -13.01 -12.49
C LEU A 159 -12.52 -12.23 -13.72
N PRO A 160 -11.93 -12.39 -14.92
CA PRO A 160 -12.47 -11.78 -16.14
C PRO A 160 -13.65 -12.59 -16.70
N ASN A 161 -14.54 -11.93 -17.44
CA ASN A 161 -15.53 -12.54 -18.31
C ASN A 161 -14.82 -13.19 -19.50
N LEU A 162 -14.83 -14.53 -19.56
CA LEU A 162 -14.24 -15.30 -20.65
C LEU A 162 -15.37 -15.96 -21.47
N GLY A 163 -15.61 -15.43 -22.67
CA GLY A 163 -16.52 -16.02 -23.65
C GLY A 163 -17.96 -16.14 -23.16
N SER A 164 -18.40 -17.36 -22.86
CA SER A 164 -19.79 -17.68 -22.47
C SER A 164 -20.05 -17.62 -20.96
N VAL A 165 -19.01 -17.42 -20.14
CA VAL A 165 -19.15 -17.42 -18.68
C VAL A 165 -18.85 -16.03 -18.13
N ASN A 166 -19.92 -15.29 -17.81
CA ASN A 166 -19.84 -13.94 -17.24
C ASN A 166 -19.52 -14.00 -15.73
N LEU A 167 -18.37 -14.59 -15.38
CA LEU A 167 -17.92 -14.73 -13.99
C LEU A 167 -17.85 -13.38 -13.29
N ALA A 168 -17.42 -12.35 -14.00
CA ALA A 168 -17.24 -11.04 -13.43
C ALA A 168 -18.59 -10.37 -13.17
N GLU A 169 -19.62 -10.51 -14.01
CA GLU A 169 -20.95 -9.99 -13.68
C GLU A 169 -21.61 -10.76 -12.52
N LEU A 170 -21.44 -12.09 -12.48
CA LEU A 170 -22.02 -12.95 -11.45
C LEU A 170 -21.40 -12.76 -10.07
N THR A 171 -20.08 -12.49 -10.02
CA THR A 171 -19.35 -12.39 -8.75
C THR A 171 -19.12 -10.94 -8.30
N THR A 172 -19.51 -9.94 -9.11
CA THR A 172 -19.45 -8.52 -8.73
C THR A 172 -20.80 -8.12 -8.14
N GLY A 173 -20.94 -8.23 -6.82
CA GLY A 173 -22.15 -7.88 -6.09
C GLY A 173 -21.86 -7.61 -4.61
N THR A 174 -22.82 -7.03 -3.90
CA THR A 174 -22.65 -6.61 -2.49
C THR A 174 -22.26 -7.77 -1.56
N GLY A 175 -22.78 -8.98 -1.80
CA GLY A 175 -22.44 -10.18 -1.02
C GLY A 175 -21.00 -10.67 -1.25
N TRP A 176 -20.54 -10.70 -2.50
CA TRP A 176 -19.18 -11.14 -2.85
C TRP A 176 -18.12 -10.05 -2.66
N GLY A 177 -18.52 -8.77 -2.66
CA GLY A 177 -17.61 -7.65 -2.53
C GLY A 177 -16.83 -7.65 -1.21
N ILE A 178 -17.49 -7.99 -0.10
CA ILE A 178 -16.84 -8.13 1.22
C ILE A 178 -15.80 -9.26 1.18
N PHE A 179 -16.14 -10.38 0.55
CA PHE A 179 -15.21 -11.49 0.40
C PHE A 179 -13.96 -11.09 -0.39
N TRP A 180 -14.12 -10.39 -1.52
CA TRP A 180 -12.99 -9.98 -2.36
C TRP A 180 -12.09 -8.94 -1.71
N ILE A 181 -12.65 -7.92 -1.07
CA ILE A 181 -11.83 -6.90 -0.40
C ILE A 181 -11.03 -7.51 0.76
N MET A 182 -11.65 -8.41 1.54
CA MET A 182 -10.96 -9.11 2.63
C MET A 182 -9.88 -10.05 2.09
N LEU A 183 -10.19 -10.85 1.06
CA LEU A 183 -9.23 -11.78 0.47
C LEU A 183 -8.02 -11.07 -0.15
N LYS A 184 -8.23 -9.96 -0.86
CA LYS A 184 -7.14 -9.14 -1.42
C LYS A 184 -6.33 -8.44 -0.33
N THR A 185 -6.98 -7.92 0.70
CA THR A 185 -6.26 -7.28 1.82
C THR A 185 -5.40 -8.30 2.55
N LEU A 186 -5.94 -9.48 2.83
CA LEU A 186 -5.20 -10.59 3.43
C LEU A 186 -4.08 -11.11 2.51
N SER A 187 -4.25 -11.09 1.19
CA SER A 187 -3.18 -11.47 0.27
C SER A 187 -2.05 -10.44 0.25
N VAL A 188 -2.35 -9.14 0.25
CA VAL A 188 -1.33 -8.07 0.38
C VAL A 188 -0.57 -8.21 1.70
N VAL A 189 -1.28 -8.41 2.81
CA VAL A 189 -0.66 -8.70 4.12
C VAL A 189 0.17 -9.98 4.07
N GLY A 190 -0.32 -11.03 3.40
CA GLY A 190 0.42 -12.28 3.20
C GLY A 190 1.73 -12.07 2.43
N VAL A 191 1.73 -11.20 1.42
CA VAL A 191 2.95 -10.81 0.70
C VAL A 191 3.90 -10.02 1.61
N GLN A 192 3.39 -9.09 2.43
CA GLN A 192 4.23 -8.37 3.40
C GLN A 192 4.90 -9.33 4.40
N MET A 193 4.16 -10.33 4.89
CA MET A 193 4.69 -11.39 5.76
C MET A 193 5.69 -12.30 5.05
N TRP A 194 5.48 -12.60 3.78
CA TRP A 194 6.42 -13.38 2.99
C TRP A 194 7.75 -12.62 2.79
N ILE A 195 7.69 -11.31 2.55
CA ILE A 195 8.87 -10.46 2.40
C ILE A 195 9.73 -10.45 3.67
N ARG A 196 9.08 -10.48 4.84
CA ARG A 196 9.77 -10.56 6.13
C ARG A 196 10.70 -11.77 6.26
N TRP A 197 10.39 -12.90 5.61
CA TRP A 197 11.22 -14.10 5.66
C TRP A 197 12.23 -14.22 4.51
N THR A 198 12.13 -13.37 3.49
CA THR A 198 12.96 -13.47 2.28
C THR A 198 14.08 -12.42 2.24
N LEU A 199 13.82 -11.20 2.70
CA LEU A 199 14.79 -10.12 2.61
C LEU A 199 15.60 -9.92 3.91
N PRO A 200 16.91 -9.66 3.82
CA PRO A 200 17.70 -9.27 4.97
C PRO A 200 17.30 -7.88 5.47
N ARG A 201 17.54 -7.62 6.76
CA ARG A 201 17.27 -6.31 7.40
C ARG A 201 18.16 -5.22 6.79
N PHE A 202 17.60 -4.03 6.56
CA PHE A 202 18.34 -2.85 6.10
C PHE A 202 18.85 -2.01 7.28
N ARG A 203 20.04 -1.40 7.10
CA ARG A 203 20.52 -0.37 8.03
C ARG A 203 19.76 0.94 7.82
N VAL A 204 19.55 1.70 8.89
CA VAL A 204 18.86 3.01 8.86
C VAL A 204 19.40 3.95 7.80
N ASP A 205 20.72 4.08 7.65
CA ASP A 205 21.30 5.01 6.66
C ASP A 205 20.92 4.64 5.22
N GLN A 206 20.90 3.33 4.93
CA GLN A 206 20.52 2.80 3.62
C GLN A 206 19.03 2.97 3.38
N LEU A 207 18.21 2.72 4.41
CA LEU A 207 16.78 2.92 4.38
C LEU A 207 16.41 4.39 4.07
N MET A 208 16.97 5.32 4.84
CA MET A 208 16.69 6.75 4.69
C MET A 208 17.18 7.26 3.34
N SER A 209 18.37 6.84 2.90
CA SER A 209 18.88 7.23 1.58
C SER A 209 18.06 6.62 0.43
N PHE A 210 17.54 5.40 0.57
CA PHE A 210 16.66 4.80 -0.43
C PHE A 210 15.31 5.53 -0.52
N GLY A 211 14.68 5.87 0.61
CA GLY A 211 13.47 6.68 0.64
C GLY A 211 13.66 8.02 -0.07
N TRP A 212 14.65 8.80 0.37
CA TRP A 212 14.86 10.17 -0.15
C TRP A 212 15.48 10.23 -1.54
N LYS A 213 16.46 9.39 -1.88
CA LYS A 213 17.17 9.49 -3.16
C LYS A 213 16.54 8.67 -4.28
N VAL A 214 15.78 7.62 -3.96
CA VAL A 214 15.21 6.72 -4.96
C VAL A 214 13.69 6.79 -4.99
N LEU A 215 13.00 6.57 -3.86
CA LEU A 215 11.54 6.49 -3.86
C LEU A 215 10.88 7.85 -4.11
N THR A 216 11.31 8.92 -3.44
CA THR A 216 10.65 10.23 -3.63
C THR A 216 10.79 10.78 -5.05
N PRO A 217 11.96 10.78 -5.71
CA PRO A 217 12.06 11.31 -7.07
C PRO A 217 11.30 10.44 -8.07
N LEU A 218 11.32 9.12 -7.87
CA LEU A 218 10.57 8.18 -8.71
C LEU A 218 9.05 8.39 -8.56
N ALA A 219 8.56 8.60 -7.34
CA ALA A 219 7.15 8.88 -7.09
C ALA A 219 6.71 10.17 -7.77
N PHE A 220 7.52 11.24 -7.69
CA PHE A 220 7.26 12.48 -8.40
C PHE A 220 7.22 12.29 -9.92
N ALA A 221 8.16 11.52 -10.48
CA ALA A 221 8.15 11.20 -11.90
C ALA A 221 6.87 10.44 -12.30
N CYS A 222 6.45 9.44 -11.52
CA CYS A 222 5.20 8.72 -11.75
C CYS A 222 3.99 9.66 -11.73
N MET A 223 3.89 10.57 -10.76
CA MET A 223 2.81 11.55 -10.68
C MET A 223 2.74 12.46 -11.91
N LEU A 224 3.89 12.99 -12.37
CA LEU A 224 3.94 13.82 -13.57
C LEU A 224 3.51 13.03 -14.81
N ILE A 225 3.98 11.79 -14.95
CA ILE A 225 3.59 10.90 -16.05
C ILE A 225 2.08 10.62 -15.99
N SER A 226 1.48 10.42 -14.81
CA SER A 226 0.03 10.25 -14.68
C SER A 226 -0.74 11.47 -15.18
N GLY A 227 -0.26 12.68 -14.90
CA GLY A 227 -0.86 13.92 -15.41
C GLY A 227 -0.80 14.03 -16.93
N VAL A 228 0.37 13.78 -17.53
CA VAL A 228 0.53 13.82 -19.00
C VAL A 228 -0.26 12.70 -19.67
N TRP A 229 -0.26 11.50 -19.10
CA TRP A 229 -1.01 10.36 -19.60
C TRP A 229 -2.50 10.65 -19.66
N ARG A 230 -3.03 11.25 -18.59
CA ARG A 230 -4.44 11.66 -18.53
C ARG A 230 -4.79 12.68 -19.60
N LEU A 231 -3.92 13.62 -19.93
CA LEU A 231 -4.20 14.63 -20.98
C LEU A 231 -4.11 14.07 -22.41
N THR A 232 -3.37 12.98 -22.61
CA THR A 232 -3.03 12.47 -23.95
C THR A 232 -3.84 11.25 -24.36
N MET A 233 -4.15 10.33 -23.42
CA MET A 233 -4.64 8.98 -23.73
C MET A 233 -6.04 8.68 -23.18
N MET A 234 -6.66 9.59 -22.41
CA MET A 234 -7.99 9.42 -21.83
C MET A 234 -8.83 10.68 -21.99
#